data_AF-A3CX42-F1
#
_entry.id   AF-A3CX42-F1
#
_cell.length_a   1.000
_cell.length_b   1.000
_cell.length_c   1.000
_cell.angle_alpha   90.00
_cell.angle_beta   90.00
_cell.angle_gamma   90.00
#
_symmetry.space_group_name_H-M   'P 1'
#
loop_
_entity.id
_entity.type
_entity.pdbx_description
1 polymer ?
#
loop_
_entity_poly.entity_id
_entity_poly.type
_entity_poly.pdbx_seq_one_letter_code
_entity_poly.pdbx_strand_id
1 'polypeptide(L)'
;MREDTRAAERLAREGEERVRKEREYANLQRQQGLEEYRTIEGKVVWVPREQLEEVAQRDREEAEARKLVNRLVTRIKAFRPSRDYASEWEYHIELQGYLKGMFPDARIEVQTGSSRPDIVVQDIAIEVKGPTYSKDLQTIADKLVRYSQHYNSIIVVLFKVQVNERRYLEWERGIKKTFGDVRVICIPGR
;
A
#
# COMPACT_ATOMS: atom_id res chain seq x y z
N MET A 1 -7.34 -46.39 -0.78
CA MET A 1 -6.15 -47.02 -1.40
C MET A 1 -6.12 -46.90 -2.92
N ARG A 2 -6.95 -47.58 -3.72
CA ARG A 2 -6.90 -47.47 -5.21
C ARG A 2 -7.30 -46.09 -5.77
N GLU A 3 -8.19 -45.36 -5.09
CA GLU A 3 -8.55 -43.98 -5.48
C GLU A 3 -7.45 -42.97 -5.13
N ASP A 4 -6.75 -43.15 -4.01
CA ASP A 4 -5.62 -42.31 -3.61
C ASP A 4 -4.45 -42.42 -4.61
N THR A 5 -4.18 -43.64 -5.12
CA THR A 5 -3.14 -43.86 -6.14
C THR A 5 -3.49 -43.15 -7.46
N ARG A 6 -4.76 -43.20 -7.90
CA ARG A 6 -5.21 -42.50 -9.12
C ARG A 6 -5.25 -40.98 -8.97
N ALA A 7 -5.48 -40.47 -7.75
CA ALA A 7 -5.39 -39.04 -7.46
C ALA A 7 -3.93 -38.56 -7.49
N ALA A 8 -3.02 -39.32 -6.87
CA ALA A 8 -1.58 -39.03 -6.89
C ALA A 8 -0.99 -39.06 -8.31
N GLU A 9 -1.37 -40.04 -9.13
CA GLU A 9 -0.92 -40.13 -10.53
C GLU A 9 -1.43 -38.96 -11.39
N ARG A 10 -2.66 -38.48 -11.16
CA ARG A 10 -3.18 -37.29 -11.86
C ARG A 10 -2.41 -36.03 -11.48
N LEU A 11 -2.19 -35.81 -10.18
CA LEU A 11 -1.40 -34.67 -9.69
C LEU A 11 0.04 -34.70 -10.21
N ALA A 12 0.65 -35.88 -10.29
CA ALA A 12 1.99 -36.04 -10.86
C ALA A 12 2.02 -35.64 -12.34
N ARG A 13 1.07 -36.14 -13.14
CA ARG A 13 0.96 -35.80 -14.57
C ARG A 13 0.66 -34.31 -14.80
N GLU A 14 -0.23 -33.72 -14.00
CA GLU A 14 -0.53 -32.29 -14.04
C GLU A 14 0.72 -31.45 -13.69
N GLY A 15 1.50 -31.89 -12.70
CA GLY A 15 2.78 -31.29 -12.34
C GLY A 15 3.80 -31.35 -13.48
N GLU A 16 3.98 -32.52 -14.09
CA GLU A 16 4.88 -32.70 -15.24
C GLU A 16 4.46 -31.84 -16.44
N GLU A 17 3.16 -31.77 -16.74
CA GLU A 17 2.63 -30.96 -17.83
C GLU A 17 2.83 -29.46 -17.57
N ARG A 18 2.64 -28.99 -16.33
CA ARG A 18 2.93 -27.61 -15.94
C ARG A 18 4.41 -27.27 -16.12
N VAL A 19 5.31 -28.12 -15.63
CA VAL A 19 6.77 -27.93 -15.77
C VAL A 19 7.17 -27.87 -17.25
N ARG A 20 6.56 -28.72 -18.10
CA ARG A 20 6.79 -28.68 -19.55
C ARG A 20 6.34 -27.36 -20.16
N LYS A 21 5.11 -26.93 -19.87
CA LYS A 21 4.57 -25.65 -20.38
C LYS A 21 5.39 -24.45 -19.92
N GLU A 22 5.84 -24.44 -18.67
CA GLU A 22 6.70 -23.38 -18.12
C GLU A 22 8.06 -23.33 -18.84
N ARG A 23 8.67 -24.48 -19.14
CA ARG A 23 9.91 -24.56 -19.94
C ARG A 23 9.71 -24.09 -21.38
N GLU A 24 8.64 -24.53 -22.03
CA GLU A 24 8.29 -24.09 -23.39
C GLU A 24 8.09 -22.58 -23.45
N TYR A 25 7.33 -22.03 -22.49
CA TYR A 25 7.13 -20.59 -22.36
C TYR A 25 8.46 -19.85 -22.14
N ALA A 26 9.30 -20.30 -21.20
CA ALA A 26 10.61 -19.70 -20.94
C ALA A 26 11.52 -19.70 -22.18
N ASN A 27 11.51 -20.78 -22.95
CA ASN A 27 12.29 -20.86 -24.20
C ASN A 27 11.78 -19.87 -25.25
N LEU A 28 10.45 -19.71 -25.40
CA LEU A 28 9.86 -18.72 -26.29
C LEU A 28 10.25 -17.30 -25.89
N GLN A 29 10.25 -16.97 -24.60
CA GLN A 29 10.66 -15.64 -24.12
C GLN A 29 12.15 -15.38 -24.38
N ARG A 30 13.03 -16.36 -24.14
CA ARG A 30 14.46 -16.24 -24.46
C ARG A 30 14.73 -16.09 -25.96
N GLN A 31 13.96 -16.76 -26.81
CA GLN A 31 14.04 -16.58 -28.26
C GLN A 31 13.66 -15.16 -28.70
N GLN A 32 12.83 -14.47 -27.92
CA GLN A 32 12.49 -13.06 -28.11
C GLN A 32 13.53 -12.09 -27.50
N GLY A 33 14.65 -12.61 -26.99
CA GLY A 33 15.71 -11.80 -26.37
C GLY A 33 15.42 -11.37 -24.93
N LEU A 34 14.42 -11.98 -24.29
CA LEU A 34 14.03 -11.67 -22.91
C LEU A 34 14.72 -12.59 -21.92
N GLU A 35 15.09 -12.03 -20.79
CA GLU A 35 15.68 -12.72 -19.65
C GLU A 35 14.68 -12.81 -18.50
N GLU A 36 14.77 -13.91 -17.76
CA GLU A 36 13.92 -14.13 -16.59
C GLU A 36 14.43 -13.29 -15.43
N TYR A 37 13.57 -12.43 -14.87
CA TYR A 37 13.83 -11.72 -13.63
C TYR A 37 12.78 -12.10 -12.58
N ARG A 38 13.25 -12.43 -11.37
CA ARG A 38 12.39 -12.68 -10.22
C ARG A 38 12.42 -11.46 -9.31
N THR A 39 11.28 -10.80 -9.16
CA THR A 39 11.13 -9.64 -8.28
C THR A 39 11.32 -10.04 -6.82
N ILE A 40 11.53 -9.04 -5.94
CA ILE A 40 11.64 -9.23 -4.48
C ILE A 40 10.38 -9.88 -3.89
N GLU A 41 9.22 -9.68 -4.52
CA GLU A 41 7.95 -10.34 -4.15
C GLU A 41 7.83 -11.79 -4.64
N GLY A 42 8.81 -12.27 -5.41
CA GLY A 42 8.81 -13.60 -5.99
C GLY A 42 8.00 -13.73 -7.29
N LYS A 43 7.55 -12.61 -7.88
CA LYS A 43 6.90 -12.63 -9.19
C LYS A 43 7.96 -12.78 -10.28
N VAL A 44 7.69 -13.65 -11.25
CA VAL A 44 8.54 -13.80 -12.43
C VAL A 44 8.07 -12.84 -13.52
N VAL A 45 8.99 -12.07 -14.07
CA VAL A 45 8.79 -11.18 -15.22
C VAL A 45 9.88 -11.44 -16.27
N TRP A 46 9.55 -11.19 -17.53
CA TRP A 46 10.47 -11.37 -18.66
C TRP A 46 10.84 -10.00 -19.19
N VAL A 47 12.14 -9.71 -19.22
CA VAL A 47 12.66 -8.36 -19.43
C VAL A 47 13.75 -8.40 -20.51
N PRO A 48 13.80 -7.43 -21.44
CA PRO A 48 14.94 -7.33 -22.35
C PRO A 48 16.25 -7.24 -21.57
N ARG A 49 17.27 -7.95 -22.02
CA ARG A 49 18.54 -8.06 -21.28
C ARG A 49 19.15 -6.70 -20.95
N GLU A 50 19.04 -5.75 -21.88
CA GLU A 50 19.52 -4.37 -21.75
C GLU A 50 18.75 -3.53 -20.72
N GLN A 51 17.55 -3.95 -20.31
CA GLN A 51 16.72 -3.28 -19.31
C GLN A 51 16.77 -3.96 -17.92
N LEU A 52 17.46 -5.10 -17.78
CA LEU A 52 17.48 -5.87 -16.54
C LEU A 52 17.95 -5.06 -15.33
N GLU A 53 19.00 -4.25 -15.50
CA GLU A 53 19.53 -3.44 -14.40
C GLU A 53 18.54 -2.38 -13.95
N GLU A 54 17.87 -1.70 -14.89
CA GLU A 54 16.86 -0.69 -14.62
C GLU A 54 15.64 -1.30 -13.91
N VAL A 55 15.15 -2.45 -14.40
CA VAL A 55 14.02 -3.15 -13.77
C VAL A 55 14.40 -3.65 -12.37
N ALA A 56 15.59 -4.20 -12.19
CA ALA A 56 16.04 -4.66 -10.88
C ALA A 56 16.23 -3.50 -9.89
N GLN A 57 16.65 -2.33 -10.38
CA GLN A 57 16.75 -1.13 -9.56
C GLN A 57 15.36 -0.62 -9.14
N ARG A 58 14.41 -0.52 -10.08
CA ARG A 58 13.03 -0.13 -9.78
C ARG A 58 12.35 -1.08 -8.79
N ASP A 59 12.51 -2.39 -8.96
CA ASP A 59 11.95 -3.37 -8.03
C ASP A 59 12.51 -3.21 -6.60
N ARG A 60 13.81 -2.92 -6.47
CA ARG A 60 14.42 -2.58 -5.17
C ARG A 60 13.81 -1.32 -4.57
N GLU A 61 13.65 -0.26 -5.36
CA GLU A 61 13.07 1.01 -4.90
C GLU A 61 11.61 0.85 -4.46
N GLU A 62 10.79 0.15 -5.25
CA GLU A 62 9.40 -0.17 -4.91
C GLU A 62 9.30 -1.03 -3.64
N ALA A 63 10.20 -2.02 -3.48
CA ALA A 63 10.23 -2.85 -2.29
C ALA A 63 10.60 -2.04 -1.03
N GLU A 64 11.58 -1.14 -1.10
CA GLU A 64 11.95 -0.27 0.01
C GLU A 64 10.84 0.75 0.33
N ALA A 65 10.21 1.36 -0.67
CA ALA A 65 9.07 2.25 -0.48
C ALA A 65 7.92 1.54 0.27
N ARG A 66 7.60 0.31 -0.14
CA ARG A 66 6.57 -0.49 0.55
C ARG A 66 6.98 -0.87 1.97
N LYS A 67 8.26 -1.20 2.23
CA LYS A 67 8.75 -1.43 3.60
C LYS A 67 8.54 -0.18 4.45
N LEU A 68 8.82 1.01 3.92
CA LEU A 68 8.58 2.27 4.62
C LEU A 68 7.10 2.49 4.94
N VAL A 69 6.21 2.33 3.96
CA VAL A 69 4.74 2.40 4.17
C VAL A 69 4.30 1.43 5.27
N ASN A 70 4.76 0.18 5.23
CA ASN A 70 4.40 -0.83 6.23
C ASN A 70 4.90 -0.47 7.64
N ARG A 71 6.12 0.09 7.75
CA ARG A 71 6.63 0.61 9.03
C ARG A 71 5.77 1.75 9.55
N LEU A 72 5.41 2.73 8.71
CA LEU A 72 4.53 3.84 9.08
C LEU A 72 3.16 3.34 9.55
N VAL A 73 2.52 2.46 8.78
CA VAL A 73 1.23 1.85 9.15
C VAL A 73 1.32 1.13 10.50
N THR A 74 2.41 0.37 10.70
CA THR A 74 2.65 -0.34 11.97
C THR A 74 2.76 0.63 13.13
N ARG A 75 3.52 1.72 12.97
CA ARG A 75 3.67 2.74 14.00
C ARG A 75 2.37 3.49 14.28
N ILE A 76 1.62 3.88 13.25
CA ILE A 76 0.33 4.57 13.43
C ILE A 76 -0.69 3.67 14.14
N LYS A 77 -0.74 2.37 13.82
CA LYS A 77 -1.59 1.41 14.55
C LYS A 77 -1.18 1.21 16.01
N ALA A 78 0.12 1.30 16.30
CA ALA A 78 0.68 1.20 17.63
C ALA A 78 0.54 2.51 18.44
N PHE A 79 0.25 3.64 17.78
CA PHE A 79 0.04 4.91 18.44
C PHE A 79 -1.10 4.81 19.46
N ARG A 80 -0.87 5.40 20.63
CA ARG A 80 -1.84 5.46 21.73
C ARG A 80 -1.95 6.92 22.13
N PRO A 81 -3.04 7.61 21.76
CA PRO A 81 -3.19 9.00 22.14
C PRO A 81 -3.21 9.13 23.67
N SER A 82 -2.62 10.19 24.20
CA SER A 82 -2.52 10.42 25.65
C SER A 82 -3.89 10.64 26.30
N ARG A 83 -4.84 11.17 25.52
CA ARG A 83 -6.23 11.44 25.93
C ARG A 83 -7.21 11.17 24.81
N ASP A 84 -8.49 11.24 25.14
CA ASP A 84 -9.56 11.16 24.16
C ASP A 84 -9.78 12.54 23.50
N TYR A 85 -9.35 12.70 22.24
CA TYR A 85 -9.37 14.00 21.55
C TYR A 85 -10.73 14.28 20.91
N ALA A 86 -11.24 15.49 21.11
CA ALA A 86 -12.41 16.01 20.39
C ALA A 86 -12.03 16.85 19.16
N SER A 87 -10.75 17.21 19.04
CA SER A 87 -10.22 18.10 18.02
C SER A 87 -9.24 17.37 17.10
N GLU A 88 -9.42 17.51 15.78
CA GLU A 88 -8.49 17.04 14.74
C GLU A 88 -7.08 17.58 14.95
N TRP A 89 -6.99 18.88 15.25
CA TRP A 89 -5.72 19.59 15.41
C TRP A 89 -4.88 19.05 16.56
N GLU A 90 -5.50 18.80 17.71
CA GLU A 90 -4.78 18.30 18.88
C GLU A 90 -4.28 16.86 18.66
N TYR A 91 -5.11 16.02 18.02
CA TYR A 91 -4.73 14.65 17.66
C TYR A 91 -3.59 14.64 16.64
N HIS A 92 -3.68 15.52 15.63
CA HIS A 92 -2.66 15.68 14.60
C HIS A 92 -1.30 16.08 15.19
N ILE A 93 -1.25 17.06 16.10
CA ILE A 93 -0.02 17.47 16.79
C ILE A 93 0.63 16.29 17.53
N GLU A 94 -0.17 15.52 18.27
CA GLU A 94 0.37 14.41 19.06
C GLU A 94 0.89 13.28 18.16
N LEU A 95 0.12 12.87 17.16
CA LEU A 95 0.54 11.85 16.19
C LEU A 95 1.81 12.28 15.46
N GLN A 96 1.89 13.55 15.08
CA GLN A 96 3.07 14.13 14.46
C GLN A 96 4.29 14.06 15.37
N GLY A 97 4.18 14.47 16.63
CA GLY A 97 5.27 14.39 17.60
C GLY A 97 5.76 12.96 17.79
N TYR A 98 4.82 12.01 17.88
CA TYR A 98 5.11 10.58 17.94
C TYR A 98 5.86 10.08 16.71
N LEU A 99 5.40 10.41 15.50
CA LEU A 99 6.04 9.98 14.26
C LEU A 99 7.41 10.61 14.06
N LYS A 100 7.62 11.89 14.39
CA LYS A 100 8.93 12.55 14.30
C LYS A 100 10.01 11.87 15.14
N GLY A 101 9.65 11.27 16.27
CA GLY A 101 10.58 10.51 17.10
C GLY A 101 11.15 9.26 16.42
N MET A 102 10.49 8.75 15.38
CA MET A 102 10.90 7.55 14.64
C MET A 102 11.28 7.81 13.18
N PHE A 103 10.74 8.89 12.61
CA PHE A 103 10.97 9.34 11.24
C PHE A 103 11.41 10.80 11.28
N PRO A 104 12.69 11.08 11.54
CA PRO A 104 13.20 12.45 11.72
C PRO A 104 13.04 13.33 10.47
N ASP A 105 12.94 12.72 9.29
CA ASP A 105 12.70 13.35 7.99
C ASP A 105 11.23 13.68 7.72
N ALA A 106 10.32 13.32 8.63
CA ALA A 106 8.91 13.66 8.54
C ALA A 106 8.70 15.19 8.51
N ARG A 107 8.09 15.65 7.42
CA ARG A 107 7.72 17.04 7.18
C ARG A 107 6.25 17.25 7.52
N ILE A 108 5.92 18.49 7.85
CA ILE A 108 4.62 18.88 8.40
C ILE A 108 4.01 19.93 7.51
N GLU A 109 2.72 19.78 7.20
CA GLU A 109 1.93 20.78 6.46
C GLU A 109 2.67 21.32 5.22
N VAL A 110 3.35 20.42 4.49
CA VAL A 110 4.09 20.81 3.30
C VAL A 110 3.10 21.14 2.20
N GLN A 111 3.12 22.38 1.72
CA GLN A 111 2.34 22.77 0.56
C GLN A 111 2.92 22.09 -0.69
N THR A 112 2.13 21.24 -1.34
CA THR A 112 2.44 20.62 -2.65
C THR A 112 1.32 20.97 -3.63
N GLY A 113 1.62 21.89 -4.55
CA GLY A 113 0.61 22.46 -5.45
C GLY A 113 -0.49 23.19 -4.66
N SER A 114 -1.75 22.79 -4.88
CA SER A 114 -2.92 23.32 -4.15
C SER A 114 -3.29 22.53 -2.91
N SER A 115 -2.50 21.52 -2.53
CA SER A 115 -2.84 20.61 -1.43
C SER A 115 -1.75 20.60 -0.36
N ARG A 116 -2.16 20.30 0.87
CA ARG A 116 -1.30 20.31 2.05
C ARG A 116 -1.63 19.10 2.92
N PRO A 117 -0.92 17.97 2.74
CA PRO A 117 -1.05 16.83 3.65
C PRO A 117 -0.67 17.24 5.07
N ASP A 118 -1.31 16.59 6.04
CA ASP A 118 -1.07 16.87 7.45
C ASP A 118 0.35 16.48 7.85
N ILE A 119 0.84 15.35 7.34
CA ILE A 119 2.21 14.86 7.52
C ILE A 119 2.71 14.28 6.20
N VAL A 120 3.98 14.51 5.88
CA VAL A 120 4.66 13.94 4.72
C VAL A 120 5.92 13.22 5.19
N VAL A 121 6.11 11.98 4.78
CA VAL A 121 7.34 11.21 5.04
C VAL A 121 7.86 10.72 3.70
N GLN A 122 8.94 11.33 3.20
CA GLN A 122 9.41 11.11 1.84
C GLN A 122 8.26 11.33 0.83
N ASP A 123 7.97 10.38 -0.05
CA ASP A 123 6.89 10.46 -1.04
C ASP A 123 5.55 9.89 -0.54
N ILE A 124 5.36 9.85 0.79
CA ILE A 124 4.17 9.31 1.44
C ILE A 124 3.39 10.46 2.10
N ALA A 125 2.18 10.70 1.62
CA ALA A 125 1.25 11.62 2.25
C ALA A 125 0.45 10.91 3.35
N ILE A 126 0.30 11.56 4.50
CA ILE A 126 -0.55 11.11 5.60
C ILE A 126 -1.60 12.18 5.84
N GLU A 127 -2.86 11.76 5.77
CA GLU A 127 -4.04 12.57 6.00
C GLU A 127 -4.73 12.09 7.26
N VAL A 128 -4.93 12.98 8.22
CA VAL A 128 -5.53 12.71 9.53
C VAL A 128 -6.90 13.34 9.57
N LYS A 129 -7.90 12.56 9.95
CA LYS A 129 -9.28 13.05 10.03
C LYS A 129 -9.96 12.56 11.29
N GLY A 130 -10.58 13.49 12.02
CA GLY A 130 -11.49 13.10 13.08
C GLY A 130 -11.94 14.20 14.06
N PRO A 131 -12.98 13.96 14.86
CA PRO A 131 -13.91 12.83 14.79
C PRO A 131 -14.52 12.68 13.40
N THR A 132 -14.56 11.46 12.86
CA THR A 132 -14.80 11.27 11.42
C THR A 132 -16.30 11.06 11.14
N TYR A 133 -16.88 11.93 10.33
CA TYR A 133 -18.28 11.86 9.89
C TYR A 133 -18.39 11.60 8.38
N SER A 134 -19.64 11.46 7.91
CA SER A 134 -19.94 11.13 6.51
C SER A 134 -19.42 12.16 5.49
N LYS A 135 -19.35 13.44 5.88
CA LYS A 135 -18.80 14.53 5.05
C LYS A 135 -17.28 14.42 4.93
N ASP A 136 -16.62 13.97 6.00
CA ASP A 136 -15.16 13.85 6.03
C ASP A 136 -14.66 12.81 5.03
N LEU A 137 -15.35 11.67 4.91
CA LEU A 137 -15.06 10.67 3.88
C LEU A 137 -15.07 11.25 2.46
N GLN A 138 -16.01 12.16 2.16
CA GLN A 138 -16.07 12.84 0.86
C GLN A 138 -14.89 13.79 0.68
N THR A 139 -14.54 14.58 1.69
CA THR A 139 -13.39 15.50 1.61
C THR A 139 -12.06 14.77 1.45
N ILE A 140 -11.92 13.59 2.05
CA ILE A 140 -10.74 12.74 1.86
C ILE A 140 -10.67 12.28 0.41
N ALA A 141 -11.76 11.78 -0.18
CA ALA A 141 -11.76 11.36 -1.58
C ALA A 141 -11.31 12.49 -2.52
N ASP A 142 -11.78 13.72 -2.29
CA ASP A 142 -11.36 14.91 -3.03
C ASP A 142 -9.87 15.21 -2.87
N LYS A 143 -9.32 15.04 -1.67
CA LYS A 143 -7.88 15.20 -1.41
C LYS A 143 -7.05 14.12 -2.10
N LEU A 144 -7.51 12.87 -2.11
CA LEU A 144 -6.81 11.75 -2.76
C LEU A 144 -6.58 12.00 -4.25
N VAL A 145 -7.53 12.63 -4.96
CA VAL A 145 -7.38 13.03 -6.38
C VAL A 145 -6.18 13.95 -6.61
N ARG A 146 -5.88 14.81 -5.63
CA ARG A 146 -4.76 15.75 -5.71
C ARG A 146 -3.46 15.12 -5.21
N TYR A 147 -3.52 14.36 -4.12
CA TYR A 147 -2.34 13.69 -3.58
C TYR A 147 -1.77 12.63 -4.53
N SER A 148 -2.60 11.92 -5.30
CA SER A 148 -2.13 10.93 -6.26
C SER A 148 -1.29 11.50 -7.41
N GLN A 149 -1.24 12.83 -7.57
CA GLN A 149 -0.40 13.50 -8.56
C GLN A 149 1.02 13.82 -8.03
N HIS A 150 1.23 13.73 -6.72
CA HIS A 150 2.45 14.19 -6.06
C HIS A 150 3.08 13.15 -5.14
N TYR A 151 2.32 12.13 -4.71
CA TYR A 151 2.75 11.14 -3.73
C TYR A 151 2.49 9.73 -4.26
N ASN A 152 3.47 8.84 -4.05
CA ASN A 152 3.41 7.46 -4.52
C ASN A 152 2.49 6.59 -3.64
N SER A 153 2.39 6.93 -2.36
CA SER A 153 1.52 6.23 -1.40
C SER A 153 0.80 7.22 -0.51
N ILE A 154 -0.41 6.85 -0.09
CA ILE A 154 -1.24 7.69 0.77
C ILE A 154 -1.74 6.86 1.95
N ILE A 155 -1.58 7.40 3.16
CA ILE A 155 -2.10 6.82 4.40
C ILE A 155 -3.20 7.75 4.91
N VAL A 156 -4.40 7.21 5.10
CA VAL A 156 -5.53 7.92 5.72
C VAL A 156 -5.70 7.40 7.14
N VAL A 157 -5.62 8.29 8.12
CA VAL A 157 -5.78 7.99 9.55
C VAL A 157 -7.11 8.58 10.00
N LEU A 158 -8.03 7.72 10.39
CA LEU A 158 -9.35 8.10 10.89
C LEU A 158 -9.43 7.82 12.38
N PHE A 159 -9.87 8.79 13.18
CA PHE A 159 -10.19 8.56 14.60
C PHE A 159 -11.63 8.93 14.91
N LYS A 160 -12.21 8.27 15.92
CA LYS A 160 -13.62 8.40 16.33
C LYS A 160 -14.58 8.36 15.13
N VAL A 161 -14.58 7.23 14.42
CA VAL A 161 -15.40 7.07 13.22
C VAL A 161 -16.88 6.97 13.58
N GLN A 162 -17.65 7.99 13.21
CA GLN A 162 -19.10 8.13 13.39
C GLN A 162 -19.79 8.10 12.02
N VAL A 163 -19.57 7.01 11.28
CA VAL A 163 -20.15 6.79 9.97
C VAL A 163 -20.85 5.44 9.96
N ASN A 164 -21.96 5.36 9.23
CA ASN A 164 -22.62 4.09 8.96
C ASN A 164 -21.64 3.10 8.29
N GLU A 165 -21.58 1.88 8.82
CA GLU A 165 -20.61 0.85 8.38
C GLU A 165 -20.69 0.55 6.88
N ARG A 166 -21.90 0.42 6.33
CA ARG A 166 -22.08 0.18 4.89
C ARG A 166 -21.50 1.31 4.06
N ARG A 167 -21.76 2.56 4.44
CA ARG A 167 -21.20 3.75 3.77
C ARG A 167 -19.67 3.76 3.86
N TYR A 168 -19.12 3.44 5.03
CA TYR A 168 -17.66 3.34 5.20
C TYR A 168 -17.06 2.28 4.27
N LEU A 169 -17.64 1.07 4.23
CA LEU A 169 -17.13 -0.03 3.39
C LEU A 169 -17.27 0.27 1.89
N GLU A 170 -18.36 0.90 1.46
CA GLU A 170 -18.54 1.35 0.08
C GLU A 170 -17.48 2.40 -0.30
N TRP A 171 -17.24 3.38 0.58
CA TRP A 171 -16.20 4.38 0.40
C TRP A 171 -14.80 3.76 0.35
N GLU A 172 -14.46 2.88 1.30
CA GLU A 172 -13.13 2.25 1.39
C GLU A 172 -12.84 1.40 0.15
N ARG A 173 -13.81 0.62 -0.31
CA ARG A 173 -13.68 -0.13 -1.58
C ARG A 173 -13.52 0.81 -2.77
N GLY A 174 -14.28 1.91 -2.81
CA GLY A 174 -14.19 2.91 -3.86
C GLY A 174 -12.80 3.52 -3.97
N ILE A 175 -12.22 4.00 -2.87
CA ILE A 175 -10.89 4.61 -2.88
C ILE A 175 -9.77 3.60 -3.22
N LYS A 176 -9.84 2.37 -2.70
CA LYS A 176 -8.83 1.33 -3.00
C LYS A 176 -8.88 0.94 -4.48
N LYS A 177 -10.08 0.88 -5.06
CA LYS A 177 -10.27 0.60 -6.48
C LYS A 177 -9.73 1.73 -7.36
N THR A 178 -9.96 2.99 -6.98
CA THR A 178 -9.60 4.15 -7.81
C THR A 178 -8.13 4.54 -7.69
N PHE A 179 -7.57 4.53 -6.47
CA PHE A 179 -6.24 5.10 -6.20
C PHE A 179 -5.18 4.04 -5.89
N GLY A 180 -5.54 2.75 -5.89
CA GLY A 180 -4.60 1.65 -5.65
C GLY A 180 -4.08 1.63 -4.21
N ASP A 181 -2.83 2.02 -4.00
CA ASP A 181 -2.08 1.84 -2.75
C ASP A 181 -2.43 2.86 -1.64
N VAL A 182 -3.72 2.94 -1.30
CA VAL A 182 -4.21 3.75 -0.16
C VAL A 182 -4.36 2.87 1.08
N ARG A 183 -3.71 3.25 2.18
CA ARG A 183 -3.82 2.58 3.49
C ARG A 183 -4.77 3.35 4.39
N VAL A 184 -5.92 2.78 4.71
CA VAL A 184 -6.84 3.36 5.70
C VAL A 184 -6.59 2.72 7.06
N ILE A 185 -6.42 3.55 8.09
CA ILE A 185 -6.22 3.12 9.48
C ILE A 185 -7.30 3.77 10.34
N CYS A 186 -8.18 2.97 10.90
CA CYS A 186 -9.14 3.42 11.92
C CYS A 186 -8.54 3.22 13.31
N ILE A 187 -8.42 4.31 14.06
CA ILE A 187 -7.95 4.29 15.44
C ILE A 187 -9.18 4.24 16.35
N PRO A 188 -9.32 3.18 17.17
CA PRO A 188 -10.45 3.07 18.09
C PRO A 188 -10.38 4.21 19.12
N GLY A 189 -11.55 4.76 19.46
CA GLY A 189 -11.66 5.66 20.61
C GLY A 189 -11.28 4.94 21.90
N ARG A 190 -10.78 5.67 22.89
CA ARG A 190 -10.66 5.17 24.26
C ARG A 190 -12.01 5.15 24.96
#